data_AF-A0A2A5FQU3-F1
#
_entry.id   AF-A0A2A5FQU3-F1
#
_cell.length_a   1.000
_cell.length_b   1.000
_cell.length_c   1.000
_cell.angle_alpha   90.00
_cell.angle_beta   90.00
_cell.angle_gamma   90.00
#
_symmetry.space_group_name_H-M   'P 1'
#
loop_
_entity.id
_entity.type
_entity.pdbx_description
1 polymer ?
#
loop_
_entity_poly.entity_id
_entity_poly.type
_entity_poly.pdbx_seq_one_letter_code
_entity_poly.pdbx_strand_id
1 'polypeptide(L)'
;MRAIPLIILIVMLVFGYYQESAKVALNEYRSFADSYSGFYDSTPQERSAIFNSTSIPFTIHLFSKSDLVLAKSALSAIILLVFFMLDAVFVKVTSPSGAPSALPWLLLLYIGVSIPMSIFFLLSQTSASPSYAVSRELLGFLQSPLPSLILVYIPRFLKSPLPRFKFSLKRYTSI
;
A
#
# COMPACT_ATOMS: atom_id res chain seq x y z
N MET A 1 -14.28 25.18 3.03
CA MET A 1 -13.03 24.40 2.83
C MET A 1 -13.31 22.89 2.79
N ARG A 2 -14.10 22.39 1.82
CA ARG A 2 -14.54 20.97 1.79
C ARG A 2 -13.73 20.04 0.87
N ALA A 3 -12.83 20.58 0.04
CA ALA A 3 -12.13 19.79 -0.98
C ALA A 3 -10.77 19.23 -0.54
N ILE A 4 -10.14 19.78 0.50
CA ILE A 4 -8.76 19.41 0.87
C ILE A 4 -8.61 17.92 1.25
N PRO A 5 -9.49 17.31 2.09
CA PRO A 5 -9.42 15.87 2.36
C PRO A 5 -9.55 15.02 1.10
N LEU A 6 -10.43 15.42 0.17
CA LEU A 6 -10.63 14.72 -1.10
C LEU A 6 -9.36 14.79 -1.98
N ILE A 7 -8.72 15.95 -2.06
CA ILE A 7 -7.46 16.12 -2.80
C ILE A 7 -6.38 15.21 -2.21
N ILE A 8 -6.24 15.15 -0.88
CA ILE A 8 -5.28 14.27 -0.22
C ILE A 8 -5.57 12.80 -0.56
N LEU A 9 -6.83 12.37 -0.53
CA LEU A 9 -7.20 11.00 -0.91
C LEU A 9 -6.85 10.69 -2.37
N ILE A 10 -7.10 11.62 -3.30
CA ILE A 10 -6.70 11.46 -4.71
C ILE A 10 -5.18 11.29 -4.81
N VAL A 11 -4.42 12.12 -4.10
CA VAL A 11 -2.94 12.01 -4.05
C VAL A 11 -2.51 10.65 -3.52
N MET A 12 -3.11 10.17 -2.43
CA MET A 12 -2.80 8.85 -1.85
C MET A 12 -3.12 7.70 -2.81
N LEU A 13 -4.25 7.78 -3.53
CA LEU A 13 -4.65 6.77 -4.52
C LEU A 13 -3.70 6.75 -5.72
N VAL A 14 -3.37 7.92 -6.28
CA VAL A 14 -2.44 8.04 -7.40
C VAL A 14 -1.05 7.55 -6.99
N PHE A 15 -0.57 7.97 -5.81
CA PHE A 15 0.70 7.50 -5.27
C PHE A 15 0.70 5.98 -5.05
N GLY A 16 -0.36 5.42 -4.45
CA GLY A 16 -0.53 3.99 -4.26
C GLY A 16 -0.51 3.19 -5.57
N TYR A 17 -1.12 3.73 -6.63
CA TYR A 17 -1.08 3.11 -7.96
C TYR A 17 0.35 3.04 -8.53
N TYR A 18 1.08 4.15 -8.53
CA TYR A 18 2.47 4.18 -9.02
C TYR A 18 3.40 3.30 -8.19
N GLN A 19 3.20 3.30 -6.86
CA GLN A 19 3.90 2.44 -5.94
C GLN A 19 3.71 0.95 -6.26
N GLU A 20 2.46 0.52 -6.47
CA GLU A 20 2.18 -0.87 -6.81
C GLU A 20 2.78 -1.25 -8.17
N SER A 21 2.66 -0.37 -9.17
CA SER A 21 3.29 -0.57 -10.48
C SER A 21 4.82 -0.75 -10.37
N ALA A 22 5.49 0.08 -9.57
CA ALA A 22 6.94 -0.05 -9.34
C ALA A 22 7.32 -1.37 -8.64
N LYS A 23 6.52 -1.83 -7.67
CA LYS A 23 6.76 -3.11 -6.99
C LYS A 23 6.58 -4.30 -7.95
N VAL A 24 5.53 -4.27 -8.77
CA VAL A 24 5.26 -5.31 -9.77
C VAL A 24 6.41 -5.39 -10.76
N ALA A 25 6.81 -4.25 -11.36
CA ALA A 25 7.92 -4.20 -12.29
C ALA A 25 9.22 -4.74 -11.67
N LEU A 26 9.55 -4.35 -10.44
CA LEU A 26 10.75 -4.86 -9.75
C LEU A 26 10.68 -6.37 -9.48
N ASN A 27 9.50 -6.90 -9.17
CA ASN A 27 9.32 -8.34 -8.98
C ASN A 27 9.45 -9.11 -10.29
N GLU A 28 8.87 -8.61 -11.39
CA GLU A 28 9.02 -9.18 -12.72
C GLU A 28 10.48 -9.22 -13.15
N TYR A 29 11.19 -8.09 -12.98
CA TYR A 29 12.63 -8.00 -13.25
C TYR A 29 13.42 -9.05 -12.49
N ARG A 30 13.20 -9.17 -11.18
CA ARG A 30 13.88 -10.16 -10.34
C ARG A 30 13.53 -11.59 -10.72
N SER A 31 12.26 -11.87 -11.01
CA SER A 31 11.81 -13.20 -11.43
C SER A 31 12.46 -13.61 -12.76
N PHE A 32 12.60 -12.67 -13.69
CA PHE A 32 13.33 -12.92 -14.94
C PHE A 32 14.82 -13.14 -14.67
N ALA A 33 15.46 -12.24 -13.92
CA ALA A 33 16.88 -12.31 -13.57
C ALA A 33 17.25 -13.62 -12.85
N ASP A 34 16.40 -14.12 -11.96
CA ASP A 34 16.62 -15.37 -11.24
C ASP A 34 16.40 -16.62 -12.10
N SER A 35 15.66 -16.52 -13.22
CA SER A 35 15.42 -17.65 -14.13
C SER A 35 16.38 -17.69 -15.33
N TYR A 36 17.01 -16.56 -15.67
CA TYR A 36 17.96 -16.47 -16.78
C TYR A 36 19.40 -16.78 -16.31
N SER A 37 19.98 -17.85 -16.85
CA SER A 37 21.35 -18.27 -16.50
C SER A 37 22.39 -17.21 -16.88
N GLY A 38 23.29 -16.87 -15.96
CA GLY A 38 24.35 -15.88 -16.19
C GLY A 38 23.87 -14.42 -16.21
N PHE A 39 22.60 -14.14 -15.94
CA PHE A 39 22.05 -12.77 -15.97
C PHE A 39 22.81 -11.80 -15.07
N TYR A 40 23.13 -12.24 -13.85
CA TYR A 40 23.87 -11.44 -12.88
C TYR A 40 25.38 -11.35 -13.16
N ASP A 41 25.89 -12.09 -14.14
CA ASP A 41 27.28 -12.02 -14.59
C ASP A 41 27.42 -11.13 -15.83
N SER A 42 26.33 -10.90 -16.57
CA SER A 42 26.28 -10.00 -17.72
C SER A 42 26.41 -8.52 -17.34
N THR A 43 26.84 -7.72 -18.30
CA THR A 43 26.94 -6.26 -18.16
C THR A 43 25.55 -5.61 -18.05
N PRO A 44 25.42 -4.41 -17.45
CA PRO A 44 24.14 -3.69 -17.38
C PRO A 44 23.48 -3.44 -18.74
N GLN A 45 24.29 -3.22 -19.79
CA GLN A 45 23.83 -3.02 -21.17
C GLN A 45 23.22 -4.30 -21.75
N GLU A 46 23.88 -5.44 -21.56
CA GLU A 46 23.35 -6.74 -21.96
C GLU A 46 22.07 -7.08 -21.19
N ARG A 47 22.04 -6.84 -19.86
CA ARG A 47 20.83 -7.03 -19.04
C ARG A 47 19.66 -6.20 -19.54
N SER A 48 19.91 -4.94 -19.94
CA SER A 48 18.89 -4.05 -20.49
C SER A 48 18.41 -4.53 -21.87
N ALA A 49 19.31 -5.03 -22.72
CA ALA A 49 18.95 -5.57 -24.03
C ALA A 49 18.13 -6.87 -23.92
N ILE A 50 18.47 -7.74 -22.95
CA ILE A 50 17.79 -9.00 -22.68
C ILE A 50 16.43 -8.75 -22.00
N PHE A 51 16.39 -7.88 -20.99
CA PHE A 51 15.17 -7.47 -20.30
C PHE A 51 14.59 -6.22 -20.96
N ASN A 52 14.02 -6.40 -22.15
CA ASN A 52 13.46 -5.32 -22.95
C ASN A 52 12.11 -4.83 -22.40
N SER A 53 12.12 -4.06 -21.32
CA SER A 53 10.94 -3.43 -20.73
C SER A 53 11.17 -1.96 -20.43
N THR A 54 10.20 -1.12 -20.79
CA THR A 54 10.21 0.32 -20.48
C THR A 54 9.83 0.65 -19.04
N SER A 55 9.34 -0.33 -18.27
CA SER A 55 8.89 -0.11 -16.88
C SER A 55 10.03 -0.06 -15.86
N ILE A 56 11.23 -0.50 -16.24
CA ILE A 56 12.40 -0.56 -15.37
C ILE A 56 13.41 0.49 -15.79
N PRO A 57 13.79 1.43 -14.90
CA PRO A 57 14.84 2.39 -15.21
C PRO A 57 16.20 1.70 -15.29
N PHE A 58 17.09 2.22 -16.13
CA PHE A 58 18.40 1.62 -16.40
C PHE A 58 19.23 1.37 -15.13
N THR A 59 19.05 2.19 -14.10
CA THR A 59 19.74 2.06 -12.81
C THR A 59 19.52 0.71 -12.13
N ILE A 60 18.38 0.05 -12.36
CA ILE A 60 18.08 -1.27 -11.80
C ILE A 60 18.97 -2.36 -12.41
N HIS A 61 19.46 -2.17 -13.64
CA HIS A 61 20.39 -3.11 -14.27
C HIS A 61 21.79 -3.11 -13.64
N LEU A 62 22.16 -2.03 -12.94
CA LEU A 62 23.43 -1.91 -12.22
C LEU A 62 23.47 -2.77 -10.94
N PHE A 63 22.30 -3.13 -10.41
CA PHE A 63 22.21 -3.80 -9.12
C PHE A 63 22.56 -5.29 -9.20
N SER A 64 23.31 -5.76 -8.21
CA SER A 64 23.51 -7.18 -7.97
C SER A 64 22.25 -7.82 -7.39
N LYS A 65 22.24 -9.15 -7.27
CA LYS A 65 21.11 -9.88 -6.67
C LYS A 65 20.79 -9.40 -5.24
N SER A 66 21.80 -9.17 -4.41
CA SER A 66 21.62 -8.67 -3.04
C SER A 66 21.09 -7.24 -3.04
N ASP A 67 21.58 -6.39 -3.94
CA ASP A 67 21.14 -5.00 -4.05
C ASP A 67 19.66 -4.91 -4.44
N LEU A 68 19.18 -5.80 -5.31
CA LEU A 68 17.76 -5.87 -5.67
C LEU A 68 16.86 -6.32 -4.52
N VAL A 69 17.36 -7.19 -3.63
CA VAL A 69 16.65 -7.56 -2.40
C VAL A 69 16.55 -6.36 -1.47
N LEU A 70 17.68 -5.66 -1.26
CA LEU A 70 17.74 -4.48 -0.42
C LEU A 70 16.89 -3.33 -0.99
N ALA A 71 16.95 -3.11 -2.30
CA ALA A 71 16.16 -2.08 -2.97
C ALA A 71 14.66 -2.33 -2.80
N LYS A 72 14.21 -3.59 -2.91
CA LYS A 72 12.80 -3.94 -2.68
C LYS A 72 12.35 -3.68 -1.25
N SER A 73 13.17 -4.04 -0.26
CA SER A 73 12.84 -3.82 1.16
C SER A 73 12.88 -2.33 1.51
N ALA A 74 13.91 -1.61 1.05
CA ALA A 74 14.05 -0.17 1.23
C ALA A 74 12.89 0.60 0.59
N LEU A 75 12.51 0.25 -0.64
CA LEU A 75 11.34 0.82 -1.32
C LEU A 75 10.08 0.65 -0.46
N SER A 76 9.85 -0.55 0.07
CA SER A 76 8.70 -0.82 0.95
C SER A 76 8.72 0.00 2.24
N ALA A 77 9.89 0.17 2.87
CA ALA A 77 10.03 0.99 4.07
C ALA A 77 9.78 2.47 3.80
N ILE A 78 10.31 3.01 2.69
CA ILE A 78 10.11 4.41 2.28
C ILE A 78 8.63 4.68 2.00
N ILE A 79 7.98 3.78 1.25
CA ILE A 79 6.54 3.88 0.95
C ILE A 79 5.72 3.92 2.24
N LEU A 80 6.02 3.02 3.19
CA LEU A 80 5.32 2.97 4.47
C LEU A 80 5.45 4.30 5.22
N LEU A 81 6.64 4.89 5.23
CA LEU A 81 6.85 6.21 5.85
C LEU A 81 6.04 7.31 5.15
N VAL A 82 6.03 7.32 3.82
CA VAL A 82 5.25 8.30 3.04
C VAL A 82 3.75 8.16 3.33
N PHE A 83 3.21 6.93 3.35
CA PHE A 83 1.81 6.69 3.68
C PHE A 83 1.47 7.11 5.11
N PHE A 84 2.34 6.83 6.08
CA PHE A 84 2.16 7.31 7.45
C PHE A 84 2.06 8.84 7.50
N MET A 85 2.92 9.56 6.76
CA MET A 85 2.87 11.02 6.70
C MET A 85 1.60 11.53 6.01
N LEU A 86 1.18 10.91 4.92
CA LEU A 86 -0.05 11.27 4.21
C LEU A 86 -1.29 11.00 5.07
N ASP A 87 -1.32 9.87 5.79
CA ASP A 87 -2.37 9.54 6.76
C ASP A 87 -2.42 10.57 7.89
N ALA A 88 -1.26 10.94 8.47
CA ALA A 88 -1.18 11.94 9.52
C ALA A 88 -1.72 13.30 9.06
N VAL A 89 -1.38 13.72 7.84
CA VAL A 89 -1.90 14.94 7.21
C VAL A 89 -3.41 14.81 6.98
N PHE A 90 -3.88 13.68 6.46
CA PHE A 90 -5.31 13.43 6.22
C PHE A 90 -6.13 13.51 7.51
N VAL A 91 -5.68 12.83 8.56
CA VAL A 91 -6.30 12.85 9.88
C VAL A 91 -6.36 14.28 10.41
N LYS A 92 -5.23 15.00 10.39
CA LYS A 92 -5.14 16.37 10.91
C LYS A 92 -6.08 17.34 10.17
N VAL A 93 -6.17 17.24 8.85
CA VAL A 93 -7.02 18.12 8.03
C VAL A 93 -8.50 17.76 8.18
N THR A 94 -8.81 16.50 8.46
CA THR A 94 -10.20 16.03 8.53
C THR A 94 -10.77 16.08 9.96
N SER A 95 -9.93 16.18 10.99
CA SER A 95 -10.35 16.36 12.38
C SER A 95 -11.14 17.67 12.57
N PRO A 96 -12.31 17.63 13.24
CA PRO A 96 -13.07 18.83 13.55
C PRO A 96 -12.29 19.78 14.46
N SER A 97 -12.42 21.09 14.24
CA SER A 97 -11.84 22.11 15.13
C SER A 97 -12.37 21.93 16.56
N GLY A 98 -11.48 21.69 17.52
CA GLY A 98 -11.81 21.48 18.94
C GLY A 98 -11.98 20.01 19.36
N ALA A 99 -11.89 19.04 18.44
CA ALA A 99 -11.87 17.62 18.80
C ALA A 99 -10.47 17.20 19.29
N PRO A 100 -10.37 16.17 20.17
CA PRO A 100 -9.10 15.57 20.53
C PRO A 100 -8.35 15.08 19.28
N SER A 101 -7.02 15.24 19.27
CA SER A 101 -6.20 14.77 18.16
C SER A 101 -6.37 13.27 17.97
N ALA A 102 -6.67 12.85 16.74
CA ALA A 102 -6.72 11.44 16.37
C ALA A 102 -5.32 10.88 16.04
N LEU A 103 -4.27 11.70 16.01
CA LEU A 103 -2.91 11.27 15.67
C LEU A 103 -2.34 10.17 16.60
N PRO A 104 -2.54 10.19 17.94
CA PRO A 104 -2.09 9.10 18.80
C PRO A 104 -2.75 7.76 18.45
N TRP A 105 -4.02 7.79 18.03
CA TRP A 105 -4.73 6.59 17.59
C TRP A 105 -4.21 6.06 16.27
N LEU A 106 -3.82 6.96 15.35
CA LEU A 106 -3.14 6.56 14.11
C LEU A 106 -1.81 5.85 14.42
N LEU A 107 -1.00 6.42 15.34
CA LEU A 107 0.26 5.81 15.75
C LEU A 107 0.04 4.43 16.38
N LEU A 108 -0.94 4.31 17.28
CA LEU A 108 -1.31 3.02 17.89
C LEU A 108 -1.76 2.00 16.86
N LEU A 109 -2.52 2.41 15.84
CA LEU A 109 -2.92 1.55 14.74
C LEU A 109 -1.70 1.05 13.95
N TYR A 110 -0.78 1.95 13.58
CA TYR A 110 0.44 1.59 12.86
C TYR A 110 1.30 0.61 13.66
N ILE A 111 1.52 0.88 14.95
CA ILE A 111 2.26 -0.03 15.85
C ILE A 111 1.52 -1.36 15.99
N GLY A 112 0.21 -1.31 16.26
CA GLY A 112 -0.63 -2.47 16.49
C GLY A 112 -0.74 -3.41 15.29
N VAL A 113 -0.62 -2.90 14.07
CA VAL A 113 -0.55 -3.70 12.84
C VAL A 113 0.89 -4.13 12.53
N SER A 114 1.89 -3.29 12.79
CA SER A 114 3.30 -3.59 12.50
C SER A 114 3.84 -4.75 13.32
N ILE A 115 3.39 -4.90 14.58
CA ILE A 115 3.79 -6.01 15.46
C ILE A 115 3.39 -7.37 14.86
N PRO A 116 2.10 -7.69 14.64
CA PRO A 116 1.70 -8.97 14.06
C PRO A 116 2.25 -9.13 12.64
N MET A 117 2.32 -8.07 11.82
CA MET A 117 2.96 -8.11 10.51
C MET A 117 4.40 -8.61 10.58
N SER A 118 5.19 -8.10 11.53
CA SER A 118 6.58 -8.50 11.73
C SER A 118 6.70 -9.92 12.27
N ILE A 119 5.82 -10.33 13.18
CA ILE A 119 5.77 -11.71 13.69
C ILE A 119 5.49 -12.68 12.54
N PHE A 120 4.46 -12.43 11.72
CA PHE A 120 4.14 -13.28 10.58
C PHE A 120 5.27 -13.31 9.54
N PHE A 121 5.96 -12.19 9.34
CA PHE A 121 7.14 -12.13 8.48
C PHE A 121 8.29 -12.99 9.00
N LEU A 122 8.62 -12.89 10.29
CA LEU A 122 9.69 -13.67 10.91
C LEU A 122 9.39 -15.17 10.95
N LEU A 123 8.11 -15.54 11.08
CA LEU A 123 7.65 -16.93 11.01
C LEU A 123 7.59 -17.47 9.58
N SER A 124 7.71 -16.61 8.56
CA SER A 124 7.62 -17.03 7.17
C SER A 124 8.91 -17.75 6.74
N GLN A 125 8.77 -19.00 6.31
CA GLN A 125 9.90 -19.80 5.83
C GLN A 125 10.17 -19.55 4.34
N THR A 126 9.11 -19.25 3.58
CA THR A 126 9.18 -19.01 2.13
C THR A 126 8.16 -17.95 1.73
N SER A 127 8.37 -17.35 0.54
CA SER A 127 7.43 -16.40 -0.07
C SER A 127 6.08 -17.02 -0.46
N ALA A 128 5.97 -18.35 -0.46
CA ALA A 128 4.72 -19.07 -0.71
C ALA A 128 3.93 -19.39 0.57
N SER A 129 4.50 -19.09 1.75
CA SER A 129 3.85 -19.43 3.03
C SER A 129 2.62 -18.55 3.31
N PRO A 130 1.57 -19.09 3.95
CA PRO A 130 0.42 -18.29 4.37
C PRO A 130 0.81 -17.12 5.28
N SER A 131 1.79 -17.32 6.17
CA SER A 131 2.32 -16.26 7.04
C SER A 131 2.91 -15.09 6.24
N TYR A 132 3.64 -15.38 5.16
CA TYR A 132 4.16 -14.34 4.26
C TYR A 132 3.03 -13.55 3.59
N ALA A 133 2.00 -14.26 3.09
CA ALA A 133 0.84 -13.62 2.48
C ALA A 133 0.14 -12.66 3.46
N VAL A 134 -0.13 -13.12 4.69
CA VAL A 134 -0.74 -12.28 5.74
C VAL A 134 0.11 -11.05 6.03
N SER A 135 1.44 -11.22 6.22
CA SER A 135 2.34 -10.09 6.45
C SER A 135 2.30 -9.06 5.31
N ARG A 136 2.27 -9.54 4.05
CA ARG A 136 2.17 -8.67 2.88
C ARG A 136 0.85 -7.90 2.81
N GLU A 137 -0.28 -8.54 3.14
CA GLU A 137 -1.58 -7.86 3.18
C GLU A 137 -1.63 -6.79 4.29
N LEU A 138 -1.05 -7.07 5.47
CA LEU A 138 -0.94 -6.08 6.55
C LEU A 138 -0.03 -4.90 6.17
N LEU A 139 1.08 -5.16 5.48
CA LEU A 139 1.92 -4.11 4.93
C LEU A 139 1.18 -3.29 3.87
N GLY A 140 0.43 -3.95 2.97
CA GLY A 140 -0.41 -3.29 1.97
C GLY A 140 -1.48 -2.42 2.60
N PHE A 141 -2.10 -2.87 3.68
CA PHE A 141 -3.05 -2.07 4.47
C PHE A 141 -2.41 -0.80 5.04
N LEU A 142 -1.21 -0.90 5.62
CA LEU A 142 -0.48 0.28 6.12
C LEU A 142 0.04 1.21 5.02
N GLN A 143 0.17 0.71 3.79
CA GLN A 143 0.57 1.47 2.61
C GLN A 143 -0.64 1.88 1.77
N SER A 144 -1.77 2.15 2.43
CA SER A 144 -3.02 2.53 1.79
C SER A 144 -3.67 3.68 2.56
N PRO A 145 -4.69 4.37 2.02
CA PRO A 145 -5.43 5.37 2.77
C PRO A 145 -6.38 4.78 3.83
N LEU A 146 -6.47 3.45 3.96
CA LEU A 146 -7.41 2.79 4.86
C LEU A 146 -7.20 3.12 6.35
N PRO A 147 -5.97 3.17 6.89
CA PRO A 147 -5.75 3.47 8.31
C PRO A 147 -6.40 4.79 8.74
N SER A 148 -6.17 5.85 7.97
CA SER A 148 -6.73 7.17 8.27
C SER A 148 -8.22 7.27 7.96
N LEU A 149 -8.70 6.62 6.89
CA LEU A 149 -10.13 6.54 6.58
C LEU A 149 -10.93 5.86 7.69
N ILE A 150 -10.46 4.72 8.19
CA ILE A 150 -11.07 3.98 9.31
C ILE A 150 -11.16 4.90 10.52
N LEU A 151 -10.05 5.55 10.87
CA LEU A 151 -9.98 6.37 12.07
C LEU A 151 -10.91 7.59 12.03
N VAL A 152 -11.00 8.24 10.87
CA VAL A 152 -11.79 9.46 10.70
C VAL A 152 -13.27 9.18 10.48
N TYR A 153 -13.62 8.18 9.67
CA TYR A 153 -14.99 8.00 9.20
C TYR A 153 -15.77 6.94 9.97
N ILE A 154 -15.16 5.86 10.50
CA ILE A 154 -15.93 4.85 11.26
C ILE A 154 -16.66 5.48 12.44
N PRO A 155 -16.04 6.33 13.28
CA PRO A 155 -16.75 6.96 14.39
C PRO A 155 -17.90 7.86 13.92
N ARG A 156 -17.79 8.46 12.73
CA ARG A 156 -18.85 9.30 12.14
C ARG A 156 -20.01 8.46 11.62
N PHE A 157 -19.72 7.35 10.96
CA PHE A 157 -20.74 6.42 10.49
C PHE A 157 -21.52 5.82 11.65
N LEU A 158 -20.83 5.39 12.72
CA LEU A 158 -21.47 4.83 13.92
C LEU A 158 -22.40 5.83 14.64
N LYS A 159 -22.14 7.13 14.52
CA LYS A 159 -22.97 8.19 15.12
C LYS A 159 -24.03 8.74 14.17
N SER A 160 -23.99 8.37 12.88
CA SER A 160 -24.93 8.89 11.89
C SER A 160 -26.24 8.10 11.89
N PRO A 161 -27.42 8.76 11.86
CA PRO A 161 -28.66 8.06 11.58
C PRO A 161 -28.59 7.58 10.12
N LEU A 162 -28.46 6.27 9.92
CA LEU A 162 -28.47 5.68 8.59
C LEU A 162 -29.73 6.14 7.83
N PRO A 163 -29.61 6.53 6.54
CA PRO A 163 -30.78 6.90 5.76
C PRO A 163 -31.74 5.71 5.72
N ARG A 164 -33.00 5.94 6.15
CA ARG A 164 -34.05 4.93 6.02
C ARG A 164 -34.34 4.74 4.53
N PHE A 165 -33.80 3.68 3.94
CA PHE A 165 -34.15 3.28 2.59
C PHE A 165 -35.65 2.92 2.56
N LYS A 166 -36.46 3.76 1.91
CA LYS A 166 -37.88 3.44 1.64
C LYS A 166 -37.93 2.51 0.44
N PHE A 167 -37.98 1.20 0.69
CA PHE A 167 -38.28 0.23 -0.36
C PHE A 167 -39.76 0.38 -0.75
N SER A 168 -40.03 0.92 -1.94
CA SER A 168 -41.36 0.84 -2.54
C SER A 168 -41.43 -0.48 -3.32
N LEU A 169 -42.04 -1.50 -2.71
CA LEU A 169 -42.39 -2.73 -3.42
C LEU A 169 -43.49 -2.39 -4.44
N LYS A 170 -43.08 -2.24 -5.71
CA LYS A 170 -44.02 -2.14 -6.84
C LYS A 170 -44.73 -3.49 -6.97
N ARG A 171 -45.91 -3.63 -6.36
CA ARG A 171 -46.77 -4.80 -6.59
C ARG A 171 -47.20 -4.76 -8.05
N TYR A 172 -46.72 -5.71 -8.84
CA TYR A 172 -47.35 -6.01 -10.13
C TYR A 172 -48.67 -6.70 -9.83
N THR A 173 -49.78 -5.99 -10.04
CA THR A 173 -51.10 -6.61 -10.21
C THR A 173 -51.07 -7.37 -11.54
N SER A 174 -51.12 -8.70 -11.49
CA SER A 174 -51.44 -9.52 -12.65
C SER A 174 -52.89 -9.26 -13.04
N ILE A 175 -53.10 -8.93 -14.31
CA ILE A 175 -54.41 -8.90 -14.98
C ILE A 175 -54.89 -10.34 -15.18
#